data_AF-A0AAW6YZV0-F1
#
_entry.id   AF-A0AAW6YZV0-F1
#
_cell.length_a   1.000
_cell.length_b   1.000
_cell.length_c   1.000
_cell.angle_alpha   90.00
_cell.angle_beta   90.00
_cell.angle_gamma   90.00
#
_symmetry.space_group_name_H-M   'P 1'
#
loop_
_entity.id
_entity.type
_entity.pdbx_description
1 polymer ?
#
loop_
_entity_poly.entity_id
_entity_poly.type
_entity_poly.pdbx_seq_one_letter_code
_entity_poly.pdbx_strand_id
1 'polypeptide(L)'
;MDKAQQAIELILHDGLRKYKYKNSRASISMLDSQDSSIKMDDRFVFITRTKEDLTNSYGTKGVVLTSQETVLDHIGQATHWTPNIFRVGTYIDRNRKIIKGHEERNLKQINCFTVDIDTKDLTPGEIVLAAMDKQLGMPTVIVESVKGYQVYFVLDKPLFISNKNDFRGLRSAKRISENIRKALSVLLPGVDLTCNDFGFFRMPNEDNIVWFDANSTCNLSHLIEWSKDQDIGHRRSLFTVISNKQIKTTQITEGWVQKVLACTHIRGQKGVFGRDNAVFTLALACYSSRMTQDEAYNLLDEFNTSLKSPLKNSSIQKAIRSAFSGKYKGANKEYINQILEIWSDRKVTFSTLVPSQYWYKHKKARKDRVRSHWYEWEQDIIDFLNVQKNTEKGFVYFTQKEICEVLRIPRSTLNNVLKKSKKIYLHVIGKGSQRQTGLSTLLLLFNNAIGRTTEQKELYLEFIQSIVPGAAERLYDLLPRDNSDSITLNTG
;
A
#
# COMPACT_ATOMS: atom_id res chain seq x y z
N MET A 1 -23.57 -1.15 15.27
CA MET A 1 -23.02 -2.11 14.29
C MET A 1 -21.55 -2.31 14.59
N ASP A 2 -21.08 -3.54 14.43
CA ASP A 2 -19.67 -3.93 14.62
C ASP A 2 -18.75 -3.14 13.67
N LYS A 3 -17.52 -2.79 14.08
CA LYS A 3 -16.62 -1.96 13.23
C LYS A 3 -16.22 -2.72 11.97
N ALA A 4 -15.95 -4.01 12.08
CA ALA A 4 -15.60 -4.88 10.97
C ALA A 4 -16.77 -5.12 10.02
N GLN A 5 -17.99 -5.23 10.55
CA GLN A 5 -19.18 -5.27 9.71
C GLN A 5 -19.29 -4.00 8.87
N GLN A 6 -19.21 -2.82 9.49
CA GLN A 6 -19.28 -1.54 8.77
C GLN A 6 -18.16 -1.41 7.74
N ALA A 7 -16.92 -1.78 8.09
CA ALA A 7 -15.80 -1.74 7.17
C ALA A 7 -15.99 -2.67 5.97
N ILE A 8 -16.45 -3.91 6.19
CA ILE A 8 -16.68 -4.89 5.11
C ILE A 8 -17.85 -4.46 4.22
N GLU A 9 -18.95 -3.98 4.79
CA GLU A 9 -20.09 -3.47 4.03
C GLU A 9 -19.68 -2.28 3.16
N LEU A 10 -18.91 -1.34 3.72
CA LEU A 10 -18.37 -0.18 3.00
C LEU A 10 -17.44 -0.61 1.86
N ILE A 11 -16.52 -1.56 2.12
CA ILE A 11 -15.61 -2.09 1.10
C ILE A 11 -16.38 -2.82 -0.01
N LEU A 12 -17.45 -3.55 0.32
CA LEU A 12 -18.17 -4.33 -0.69
C LEU A 12 -19.07 -3.46 -1.58
N HIS A 13 -19.54 -2.31 -1.09
CA HIS A 13 -20.65 -1.56 -1.70
C HIS A 13 -21.79 -2.52 -2.10
N ASP A 14 -22.48 -2.27 -3.21
CA ASP A 14 -23.45 -3.20 -3.81
C ASP A 14 -22.78 -4.24 -4.73
N GLY A 15 -21.53 -4.63 -4.41
CA GLY A 15 -20.73 -5.56 -5.19
C GLY A 15 -21.24 -7.00 -5.15
N LEU A 16 -21.96 -7.38 -4.08
CA LEU A 16 -22.63 -8.66 -3.91
C LEU A 16 -24.10 -8.41 -3.55
N ARG A 17 -24.98 -9.40 -3.75
CA ARG A 17 -26.31 -9.34 -3.15
C ARG A 17 -26.21 -9.27 -1.62
N LYS A 18 -27.15 -8.60 -0.98
CA LYS A 18 -27.12 -8.38 0.47
C LYS A 18 -27.30 -9.70 1.22
N TYR A 19 -28.33 -10.47 0.86
CA TYR A 19 -28.74 -11.68 1.55
C TYR A 19 -28.43 -12.97 0.78
N LYS A 20 -28.34 -14.09 1.51
CA LYS A 20 -28.19 -15.42 0.92
C LYS A 20 -29.44 -15.83 0.17
N TYR A 21 -29.25 -16.61 -0.90
CA TYR A 21 -30.36 -17.21 -1.62
C TYR A 21 -31.04 -18.37 -0.84
N LYS A 22 -30.26 -19.08 -0.01
CA LYS A 22 -30.76 -20.17 0.85
C LYS A 22 -30.25 -19.96 2.27
N ASN A 23 -31.08 -20.28 3.25
CA ASN A 23 -30.77 -20.20 4.68
C ASN A 23 -30.27 -18.80 5.09
N SER A 24 -30.91 -17.75 4.56
CA SER A 24 -30.66 -16.38 5.02
C SER A 24 -31.28 -16.19 6.40
N ARG A 25 -30.64 -15.35 7.22
CA ARG A 25 -31.17 -14.86 8.50
C ARG A 25 -32.08 -13.64 8.33
N ALA A 26 -32.22 -13.10 7.12
CA ALA A 26 -33.08 -11.97 6.82
C ALA A 26 -34.56 -12.36 6.94
N SER A 27 -35.39 -11.42 7.39
CA SER A 27 -36.85 -11.58 7.35
C SER A 27 -37.36 -11.61 5.91
N ILE A 28 -38.55 -12.16 5.69
CA ILE A 28 -39.24 -12.13 4.38
C ILE A 28 -39.29 -10.69 3.83
N SER A 29 -39.65 -9.72 4.66
CA SER A 29 -39.74 -8.31 4.26
C SER A 29 -38.40 -7.72 3.79
N MET A 30 -37.28 -8.12 4.40
CA MET A 30 -35.95 -7.68 3.98
C MET A 30 -35.54 -8.32 2.65
N LEU A 31 -35.89 -9.58 2.44
CA LEU A 31 -35.64 -10.28 1.18
C LEU A 31 -36.45 -9.68 0.03
N ASP A 32 -37.72 -9.33 0.27
CA ASP A 32 -38.60 -8.69 -0.73
C ASP A 32 -38.14 -7.26 -1.08
N SER A 33 -37.50 -6.57 -0.13
CA SER A 33 -36.93 -5.23 -0.36
C SER A 33 -35.61 -5.25 -1.14
N GLN A 34 -35.01 -6.42 -1.35
CA GLN A 34 -33.74 -6.52 -2.06
C GLN A 34 -33.94 -6.28 -3.55
N ASP A 35 -33.22 -5.29 -4.10
CA ASP A 35 -33.30 -4.99 -5.53
C ASP A 35 -32.91 -6.19 -6.41
N SER A 36 -33.91 -6.80 -7.04
CA SER A 36 -33.77 -7.93 -7.94
C SER A 36 -33.55 -7.52 -9.40
N SER A 37 -33.54 -6.21 -9.72
CA SER A 37 -33.34 -5.71 -11.07
C SER A 37 -31.92 -5.95 -11.59
N ILE A 38 -30.94 -6.01 -10.68
CA ILE A 38 -29.53 -6.25 -11.01
C ILE A 38 -29.23 -7.75 -10.94
N LYS A 39 -28.81 -8.33 -12.06
CA LYS A 39 -28.26 -9.69 -12.09
C LYS A 39 -26.92 -9.74 -11.32
N MET A 40 -26.91 -10.53 -10.24
CA MET A 40 -25.77 -10.72 -9.33
C MET A 40 -25.20 -12.16 -9.38
N ASP A 41 -25.55 -12.93 -10.41
CA ASP A 41 -25.18 -14.33 -10.61
C ASP A 41 -23.71 -14.54 -11.01
N ASP A 42 -23.04 -13.48 -11.48
CA ASP A 42 -21.65 -13.47 -11.89
C ASP A 42 -20.77 -12.61 -10.96
N ARG A 43 -21.10 -12.56 -9.66
CA ARG A 43 -20.38 -11.73 -8.67
C ARG A 43 -19.89 -12.55 -7.49
N PHE A 44 -18.58 -12.60 -7.33
CA PHE A 44 -17.92 -13.48 -6.39
C PHE A 44 -16.82 -12.78 -5.61
N VAL A 45 -16.71 -13.14 -4.34
CA VAL A 45 -15.59 -12.86 -3.45
C VAL A 45 -15.04 -14.19 -2.95
N PHE A 46 -13.75 -14.24 -2.68
CA PHE A 46 -13.09 -15.45 -2.18
C PHE A 46 -12.57 -15.22 -0.78
N ILE A 47 -12.57 -16.29 0.03
CA ILE A 47 -11.93 -16.31 1.35
C ILE A 47 -11.03 -17.53 1.50
N THR A 48 -10.02 -17.42 2.35
CA THR A 48 -9.23 -18.55 2.86
C THR A 48 -9.28 -18.59 4.38
N ARG A 49 -9.24 -19.81 4.94
CA ARG A 49 -9.32 -19.99 6.39
C ARG A 49 -8.00 -19.63 7.04
N THR A 50 -6.88 -20.10 6.49
CA THR A 50 -5.54 -19.73 6.98
C THR A 50 -4.68 -19.07 5.90
N LYS A 51 -3.48 -18.63 6.28
CA LYS A 51 -2.50 -18.09 5.34
C LYS A 51 -1.90 -19.19 4.46
N GLU A 52 -1.68 -20.36 5.03
CA GLU A 52 -1.11 -21.54 4.37
C GLU A 52 -2.03 -22.05 3.25
N ASP A 53 -3.34 -21.85 3.41
CA ASP A 53 -4.33 -22.17 2.38
C ASP A 53 -4.12 -21.39 1.06
N LEU A 54 -3.37 -20.27 1.07
CA LEU A 54 -3.01 -19.48 -0.12
C LEU A 54 -1.87 -20.11 -0.95
N THR A 55 -1.00 -20.90 -0.33
CA THR A 55 0.28 -21.34 -0.93
C THR A 55 0.41 -22.85 -1.10
N ASN A 56 -0.70 -23.57 -0.99
CA ASN A 56 -0.75 -25.03 -1.19
C ASN A 56 -0.27 -25.45 -2.59
N SER A 57 0.40 -26.61 -2.66
CA SER A 57 1.03 -27.14 -3.88
C SER A 57 0.04 -27.44 -5.02
N TYR A 58 -1.21 -27.76 -4.68
CA TYR A 58 -2.30 -28.07 -5.60
C TYR A 58 -3.25 -26.89 -5.86
N GLY A 59 -2.92 -25.68 -5.39
CA GLY A 59 -3.70 -24.45 -5.60
C GLY A 59 -4.37 -23.93 -4.33
N THR A 60 -4.95 -22.74 -4.44
CA THR A 60 -5.55 -22.00 -3.31
C THR A 60 -6.76 -22.76 -2.75
N LYS A 61 -6.71 -23.10 -1.46
CA LYS A 61 -7.84 -23.69 -0.75
C LYS A 61 -8.70 -22.59 -0.16
N GLY A 62 -10.01 -22.64 -0.36
CA GLY A 62 -10.87 -21.54 0.08
C GLY A 62 -12.35 -21.74 -0.17
N VAL A 63 -13.12 -20.66 -0.01
CA VAL A 63 -14.57 -20.66 -0.22
C VAL A 63 -14.94 -19.51 -1.17
N VAL A 64 -15.85 -19.78 -2.10
CA VAL A 64 -16.45 -18.78 -3.00
C VAL A 64 -17.74 -18.26 -2.36
N LEU A 65 -17.80 -16.94 -2.16
CA LEU A 65 -18.91 -16.24 -1.52
C LEU A 65 -19.65 -15.37 -2.54
N THR A 66 -20.96 -15.28 -2.38
CA THR A 66 -21.87 -14.62 -3.35
C THR A 66 -22.85 -13.64 -2.70
N SER A 67 -22.79 -13.45 -1.38
CA SER A 67 -23.64 -12.50 -0.65
C SER A 67 -22.88 -11.85 0.49
N GLN A 68 -23.17 -10.57 0.77
CA GLN A 68 -22.58 -9.84 1.89
C GLN A 68 -22.83 -10.56 3.21
N GLU A 69 -24.06 -11.04 3.46
CA GLU A 69 -24.40 -11.83 4.66
C GLU A 69 -23.43 -13.00 4.90
N THR A 70 -23.02 -13.70 3.84
CA THR A 70 -22.08 -14.84 3.98
C THR A 70 -20.66 -14.35 4.23
N VAL A 71 -20.25 -13.21 3.68
CA VAL A 71 -18.96 -12.60 4.01
C VAL A 71 -18.93 -12.24 5.49
N LEU A 72 -20.00 -11.62 6.01
CA LEU A 72 -20.11 -11.24 7.41
C LEU A 72 -20.09 -12.45 8.36
N ASP A 73 -20.74 -13.55 7.98
CA ASP A 73 -20.67 -14.81 8.75
C ASP A 73 -19.26 -15.40 8.89
N HIS A 74 -18.32 -14.97 8.05
CA HIS A 74 -16.93 -15.42 8.09
C HIS A 74 -15.98 -14.47 8.82
N ILE A 75 -16.47 -13.35 9.36
CA ILE A 75 -15.70 -12.49 10.26
C ILE A 75 -15.18 -13.34 11.43
N GLY A 76 -13.89 -13.20 11.74
CA GLY A 76 -13.20 -14.01 12.77
C GLY A 76 -12.90 -15.46 12.37
N GLN A 77 -13.53 -16.01 11.33
CA GLN A 77 -13.30 -17.40 10.90
C GLN A 77 -12.43 -17.54 9.65
N ALA A 78 -12.25 -16.46 8.89
CA ALA A 78 -11.37 -16.41 7.72
C ALA A 78 -10.24 -15.41 7.97
N THR A 79 -9.06 -15.75 7.48
CA THR A 79 -7.87 -14.90 7.66
C THR A 79 -7.65 -13.99 6.47
N HIS A 80 -7.98 -14.43 5.25
CA HIS A 80 -7.79 -13.64 4.04
C HIS A 80 -9.03 -13.68 3.15
N TRP A 81 -9.19 -12.62 2.38
CA TRP A 81 -10.29 -12.44 1.46
C TRP A 81 -9.90 -11.57 0.27
N THR A 82 -10.72 -11.57 -0.77
CA THR A 82 -10.60 -10.62 -1.88
C THR A 82 -11.60 -9.48 -1.70
N PRO A 83 -11.18 -8.23 -1.42
CA PRO A 83 -12.10 -7.12 -1.18
C PRO A 83 -12.79 -6.62 -2.47
N ASN A 84 -12.26 -7.00 -3.64
CA ASN A 84 -12.78 -6.66 -4.95
C ASN A 84 -13.59 -7.83 -5.53
N ILE A 85 -14.52 -7.52 -6.44
CA ILE A 85 -15.50 -8.49 -6.96
C ILE A 85 -15.01 -9.12 -8.27
N PHE A 86 -15.17 -10.43 -8.39
CA PHE A 86 -14.81 -11.22 -9.56
C PHE A 86 -16.03 -11.74 -10.31
N ARG A 87 -15.87 -11.93 -11.62
CA ARG A 87 -16.85 -12.44 -12.59
C ARG A 87 -17.03 -13.95 -12.54
N VAL A 88 -15.99 -14.65 -12.09
CA VAL A 88 -15.91 -16.10 -12.11
C VAL A 88 -15.47 -16.55 -10.73
N GLY A 89 -16.28 -17.38 -10.09
CA GLY A 89 -15.94 -18.07 -8.85
C GLY A 89 -16.37 -19.52 -8.93
N THR A 90 -15.41 -20.44 -8.98
CA THR A 90 -15.67 -21.88 -9.09
C THR A 90 -14.60 -22.69 -8.37
N TYR A 91 -14.69 -24.02 -8.45
CA TYR A 91 -13.76 -24.95 -7.85
C TYR A 91 -13.13 -25.85 -8.90
N ILE A 92 -11.86 -26.22 -8.70
CA ILE A 92 -11.16 -27.15 -9.58
C ILE A 92 -11.53 -28.60 -9.25
N ASP A 93 -11.76 -28.88 -7.97
CA ASP A 93 -12.06 -30.20 -7.45
C ASP A 93 -13.55 -30.39 -7.18
N ARG A 94 -14.02 -31.65 -7.29
CA ARG A 94 -15.41 -32.02 -7.01
C ARG A 94 -15.81 -31.78 -5.55
N ASN A 95 -14.86 -31.84 -4.63
CA ASN A 95 -15.08 -31.61 -3.20
C ASN A 95 -15.17 -30.12 -2.84
N ARG A 96 -15.04 -29.22 -3.82
CA ARG A 96 -15.17 -27.77 -3.67
C ARG A 96 -14.24 -27.20 -2.59
N LYS A 97 -12.97 -27.62 -2.61
CA LYS A 97 -11.95 -27.13 -1.68
C LYS A 97 -11.00 -26.13 -2.34
N ILE A 98 -10.69 -26.30 -3.61
CA ILE A 98 -9.68 -25.55 -4.35
C ILE A 98 -10.36 -24.55 -5.25
N ILE A 99 -10.26 -23.27 -4.89
CA ILE A 99 -10.94 -22.17 -5.56
C ILE A 99 -10.22 -21.75 -6.84
N LYS A 100 -11.02 -21.36 -7.85
CA LYS A 100 -10.56 -20.85 -9.15
C LYS A 100 -11.40 -19.65 -9.56
N GLY A 101 -10.78 -18.73 -10.29
CA GLY A 101 -11.43 -17.54 -10.84
C GLY A 101 -10.97 -16.22 -10.24
N HIS A 102 -10.21 -16.25 -9.13
CA HIS A 102 -9.63 -15.10 -8.44
C HIS A 102 -8.44 -14.44 -9.16
N GLU A 103 -8.38 -14.50 -10.49
CA GLU A 103 -7.36 -13.86 -11.30
C GLU A 103 -7.82 -12.48 -11.79
N GLU A 104 -6.89 -11.53 -11.92
CA GLU A 104 -7.19 -10.12 -12.23
C GLU A 104 -8.04 -9.92 -13.49
N ARG A 105 -7.89 -10.77 -14.52
CA ARG A 105 -8.71 -10.69 -15.75
C ARG A 105 -10.21 -10.94 -15.50
N ASN A 106 -10.53 -11.62 -14.40
CA ASN A 106 -11.89 -11.86 -13.98
C ASN A 106 -12.40 -10.79 -13.03
N LEU A 107 -11.64 -9.73 -12.72
CA LEU A 107 -12.18 -8.61 -11.94
C LEU A 107 -13.40 -8.03 -12.66
N LYS A 108 -14.49 -7.89 -11.90
CA LYS A 108 -15.73 -7.23 -12.32
C LYS A 108 -15.78 -5.80 -11.81
N GLN A 109 -15.40 -5.62 -10.55
CA GLN A 109 -15.59 -4.41 -9.79
C GLN A 109 -14.41 -4.24 -8.84
N ILE A 110 -13.71 -3.11 -8.94
CA ILE A 110 -12.69 -2.70 -8.01
C ILE A 110 -13.34 -1.69 -7.07
N ASN A 111 -13.39 -2.03 -5.80
CA ASN A 111 -13.97 -1.23 -4.74
C ASN A 111 -12.90 -0.51 -3.94
N CYS A 112 -11.71 -1.09 -3.83
CA CYS A 112 -10.63 -0.48 -3.06
C CYS A 112 -9.26 -0.81 -3.65
N PHE A 113 -8.30 0.06 -3.34
CA PHE A 113 -6.88 -0.21 -3.46
C PHE A 113 -6.31 -0.59 -2.10
N THR A 114 -5.42 -1.58 -2.06
CA THR A 114 -4.82 -2.07 -0.82
C THR A 114 -3.30 -2.00 -0.89
N VAL A 115 -2.67 -1.61 0.22
CA VAL A 115 -1.21 -1.53 0.38
C VAL A 115 -0.80 -2.42 1.53
N ASP A 116 0.11 -3.37 1.29
CA ASP A 116 0.69 -4.23 2.31
C ASP A 116 1.98 -3.59 2.85
N ILE A 117 2.06 -3.41 4.16
CA ILE A 117 3.20 -2.83 4.88
C ILE A 117 3.75 -3.89 5.82
N ASP A 118 4.95 -4.38 5.54
CA ASP A 118 5.64 -5.47 6.23
C ASP A 118 6.51 -4.98 7.40
N THR A 119 6.01 -4.04 8.21
CA THR A 119 6.66 -3.65 9.47
C THR A 119 5.67 -3.26 10.56
N LYS A 120 6.05 -3.51 11.81
CA LYS A 120 5.36 -3.07 13.04
C LYS A 120 5.95 -1.80 13.64
N ASP A 121 7.03 -1.28 13.09
CA ASP A 121 7.72 -0.09 13.58
C ASP A 121 6.99 1.21 13.18
N LEU A 122 5.72 1.10 12.81
CA LEU A 122 4.84 2.19 12.42
C LEU A 122 3.57 2.13 13.26
N THR A 123 3.04 3.30 13.57
CA THR A 123 1.70 3.48 14.14
C THR A 123 0.67 3.70 13.02
N PRO A 124 -0.61 3.38 13.23
CA PRO A 124 -1.66 3.70 12.27
C PRO A 124 -1.71 5.18 11.90
N GLY A 125 -1.46 6.09 12.85
CA GLY A 125 -1.42 7.53 12.57
C GLY A 125 -0.27 7.95 11.67
N GLU A 126 0.90 7.32 11.75
CA GLU A 126 2.00 7.56 10.80
C GLU A 126 1.61 7.18 9.38
N ILE A 127 0.90 6.06 9.23
CA ILE A 127 0.39 5.60 7.93
C ILE A 127 -0.62 6.59 7.37
N VAL A 128 -1.57 7.05 8.20
CA VAL A 128 -2.58 8.04 7.80
C VAL A 128 -1.91 9.34 7.38
N LEU A 129 -1.01 9.91 8.20
CA LEU A 129 -0.30 11.14 7.87
C LEU A 129 0.53 11.02 6.60
N ALA A 130 1.23 9.90 6.39
CA ALA A 130 1.99 9.69 5.16
C ALA A 130 1.08 9.65 3.92
N ALA A 131 -0.12 9.10 4.02
CA ALA A 131 -1.09 9.13 2.92
C ALA A 131 -1.58 10.56 2.64
N MET A 132 -1.84 11.35 3.68
CA MET A 132 -2.23 12.76 3.55
C MET A 132 -1.10 13.62 2.96
N ASP A 133 0.15 13.44 3.41
CA ASP A 133 1.34 14.11 2.88
C ASP A 133 1.54 13.80 1.39
N LYS A 134 1.13 12.61 0.94
CA LYS A 134 1.11 12.20 -0.46
C LYS A 134 -0.15 12.60 -1.21
N GLN A 135 -1.04 13.36 -0.59
CA GLN A 135 -2.30 13.85 -1.16
C GLN A 135 -3.23 12.74 -1.65
N LEU A 136 -3.10 11.54 -1.07
CA LEU A 136 -4.00 10.41 -1.34
C LEU A 136 -5.34 10.55 -0.62
N GLY A 137 -5.39 11.40 0.41
CA GLY A 137 -6.43 11.41 1.42
C GLY A 137 -6.14 10.42 2.55
N MET A 138 -7.02 10.39 3.55
CA MET A 138 -6.93 9.42 4.64
C MET A 138 -7.35 8.02 4.16
N PRO A 139 -6.67 6.95 4.61
CA PRO A 139 -7.16 5.59 4.42
C PRO A 139 -8.51 5.38 5.08
N THR A 140 -9.35 4.55 4.47
CA THR A 140 -10.66 4.17 5.03
C THR A 140 -10.51 3.17 6.17
N VAL A 141 -9.66 2.15 5.98
CA VAL A 141 -9.42 1.07 6.95
C VAL A 141 -7.94 0.77 7.03
N ILE A 142 -7.38 0.61 8.23
CA ILE A 142 -6.08 -0.03 8.43
C ILE A 142 -6.29 -1.28 9.26
N VAL A 143 -5.91 -2.40 8.67
CA VAL A 143 -5.97 -3.72 9.29
C VAL A 143 -4.57 -4.13 9.74
N GLU A 144 -4.47 -4.56 10.97
CA GLU A 144 -3.27 -5.12 11.55
C GLU A 144 -3.05 -6.56 11.05
N SER A 145 -1.85 -6.83 10.52
CA SER A 145 -1.39 -8.17 10.14
C SER A 145 -0.37 -8.70 11.13
N VAL A 146 0.04 -9.96 11.02
CA VAL A 146 1.07 -10.54 11.91
C VAL A 146 2.41 -9.78 11.82
N LYS A 147 2.75 -9.23 10.64
CA LYS A 147 4.07 -8.61 10.38
C LYS A 147 4.02 -7.11 10.14
N GLY A 148 2.83 -6.51 10.10
CA GLY A 148 2.67 -5.08 9.92
C GLY A 148 1.21 -4.72 9.72
N TYR A 149 0.89 -4.06 8.60
CA TYR A 149 -0.42 -3.47 8.35
C TYR A 149 -0.85 -3.62 6.90
N GLN A 150 -2.16 -3.62 6.67
CA GLN A 150 -2.78 -3.55 5.36
C GLN A 150 -3.74 -2.37 5.31
N VAL A 151 -3.49 -1.47 4.37
CA VAL A 151 -4.13 -0.17 4.28
C VAL A 151 -5.09 -0.18 3.12
N TYR A 152 -6.36 0.12 3.38
CA TYR A 152 -7.43 0.12 2.39
C TYR A 152 -7.84 1.55 2.06
N PHE A 153 -7.77 1.88 0.78
CA PHE A 153 -8.33 3.09 0.18
C PHE A 153 -9.61 2.68 -0.55
N VAL A 154 -10.76 2.78 0.12
CA VAL A 154 -12.06 2.41 -0.43
C VAL A 154 -12.55 3.54 -1.32
N LEU A 155 -13.02 3.22 -2.51
CA LEU A 155 -13.54 4.19 -3.45
C LEU A 155 -14.93 4.66 -3.02
N ASP A 156 -15.26 5.92 -3.24
CA ASP A 156 -16.64 6.42 -3.06
C ASP A 156 -17.62 5.74 -4.03
N LYS A 157 -17.14 5.46 -5.25
CA LYS A 157 -17.84 4.77 -6.33
C LYS A 157 -16.94 3.68 -6.92
N PRO A 158 -17.44 2.45 -7.07
CA PRO A 158 -16.63 1.35 -7.58
C PRO A 158 -16.23 1.54 -9.06
N LEU A 159 -15.04 1.07 -9.40
CA LEU A 159 -14.56 0.98 -10.78
C LEU A 159 -14.95 -0.35 -11.42
N PHE A 160 -15.83 -0.32 -12.42
CA PHE A 160 -16.22 -1.50 -13.17
C PHE A 160 -15.21 -1.84 -14.27
N ILE A 161 -14.78 -3.10 -14.31
CA ILE A 161 -13.77 -3.60 -15.26
C ILE A 161 -14.44 -4.28 -16.44
N SER A 162 -14.18 -3.77 -17.64
CA SER A 162 -14.61 -4.38 -18.90
C SER A 162 -13.43 -5.02 -19.61
N ASN A 163 -13.69 -6.11 -20.33
CA ASN A 163 -12.73 -6.72 -21.26
C ASN A 163 -12.58 -5.90 -22.56
N LYS A 164 -13.48 -4.95 -22.83
CA LYS A 164 -13.40 -4.03 -23.98
C LYS A 164 -12.09 -3.24 -23.94
N ASN A 165 -11.53 -2.96 -25.12
CA ASN A 165 -10.26 -2.24 -25.28
C ASN A 165 -9.07 -2.91 -24.55
N ASP A 166 -9.00 -4.25 -24.61
CA ASP A 166 -7.91 -5.05 -24.03
C ASP A 166 -7.73 -4.76 -22.53
N PHE A 167 -8.83 -4.72 -21.75
CA PHE A 167 -8.79 -4.43 -20.32
C PHE A 167 -8.15 -3.08 -19.94
N ARG A 168 -8.43 -2.00 -20.70
CA ARG A 168 -7.90 -0.66 -20.42
C ARG A 168 -8.14 -0.19 -18.98
N GLY A 169 -9.35 -0.39 -18.46
CA GLY A 169 -9.69 -0.03 -17.08
C GLY A 169 -8.83 -0.75 -16.03
N LEU A 170 -8.56 -2.04 -16.25
CA LEU A 170 -7.70 -2.83 -15.37
C LEU A 170 -6.26 -2.33 -15.39
N ARG A 171 -5.70 -2.02 -16.58
CA ARG A 171 -4.35 -1.44 -16.69
C ARG A 171 -4.24 -0.11 -15.95
N SER A 172 -5.22 0.77 -16.10
CA SER A 172 -5.25 2.04 -15.36
C SER A 172 -5.33 1.81 -13.86
N ALA A 173 -6.17 0.89 -13.39
CA ALA A 173 -6.28 0.57 -11.97
C ALA A 173 -4.97 0.00 -11.40
N LYS A 174 -4.32 -0.95 -12.09
CA LYS A 174 -3.01 -1.48 -11.67
C LYS A 174 -1.98 -0.37 -11.50
N ARG A 175 -1.96 0.58 -12.44
CA ARG A 175 -1.03 1.69 -12.40
C ARG A 175 -1.29 2.64 -11.23
N ILE A 176 -2.55 2.93 -10.93
CA ILE A 176 -2.93 3.68 -9.72
C ILE A 176 -2.44 2.95 -8.47
N SER A 177 -2.71 1.64 -8.38
CA SER A 177 -2.26 0.79 -7.26
C SER A 177 -0.74 0.84 -7.08
N GLU A 178 0.03 0.69 -8.16
CA GLU A 178 1.49 0.81 -8.15
C GLU A 178 1.96 2.20 -7.70
N ASN A 179 1.32 3.27 -8.18
CA ASN A 179 1.69 4.64 -7.83
C ASN A 179 1.39 4.94 -6.36
N ILE A 180 0.27 4.45 -5.81
CA ILE A 180 -0.04 4.53 -4.38
C ILE A 180 1.09 3.87 -3.57
N ARG A 181 1.47 2.63 -3.91
CA ARG A 181 2.55 1.91 -3.21
C ARG A 181 3.89 2.65 -3.29
N LYS A 182 4.27 3.14 -4.49
CA LYS A 182 5.51 3.92 -4.68
C LYS A 182 5.51 5.23 -3.90
N ALA A 183 4.39 5.94 -3.92
CA ALA A 183 4.26 7.21 -3.21
C ALA A 183 4.44 7.00 -1.71
N LEU A 184 3.77 6.00 -1.13
CA LEU A 184 3.88 5.67 0.28
C LEU A 184 5.27 5.12 0.65
N SER A 185 5.91 4.32 -0.21
CA SER A 185 7.25 3.78 0.07
C SER A 185 8.34 4.85 0.20
N VAL A 186 8.09 6.09 -0.25
CA VAL A 186 9.00 7.21 -0.03
C VAL A 186 9.02 7.67 1.43
N LEU A 187 7.90 7.54 2.15
CA LEU A 187 7.75 8.00 3.53
C LEU A 187 7.70 6.85 4.54
N LEU A 188 7.16 5.70 4.14
CA LEU A 188 6.92 4.57 5.02
C LEU A 188 7.89 3.43 4.71
N PRO A 189 8.68 2.96 5.69
CA PRO A 189 9.45 1.73 5.56
C PRO A 189 8.52 0.51 5.43
N GLY A 190 9.00 -0.54 4.75
CA GLY A 190 8.31 -1.83 4.71
C GLY A 190 7.12 -1.93 3.73
N VAL A 191 6.82 -0.91 2.93
CA VAL A 191 5.79 -1.01 1.88
C VAL A 191 6.19 -2.06 0.84
N ASP A 192 5.38 -3.12 0.67
CA ASP A 192 5.64 -4.19 -0.30
C ASP A 192 5.25 -3.76 -1.72
N LEU A 193 6.24 -3.34 -2.50
CA LEU A 193 6.06 -2.93 -3.90
C LEU A 193 5.69 -4.09 -4.83
N THR A 194 5.89 -5.35 -4.39
CA THR A 194 5.68 -6.58 -5.17
C THR A 194 4.34 -7.26 -4.89
N CYS A 195 3.59 -6.75 -3.91
CA CYS A 195 2.30 -7.29 -3.53
C CYS A 195 1.31 -7.27 -4.71
N ASN A 196 0.42 -8.25 -4.74
CA ASN A 196 -0.62 -8.32 -5.77
C ASN A 196 -1.58 -7.11 -5.64
N ASP A 197 -1.96 -6.50 -6.76
CA ASP A 197 -2.78 -5.28 -6.75
C ASP A 197 -4.20 -5.50 -6.22
N PHE A 198 -4.80 -6.67 -6.48
CA PHE A 198 -6.24 -6.94 -6.29
C PHE A 198 -6.53 -8.36 -5.79
N GLY A 199 -5.55 -9.00 -5.15
CA GLY A 199 -5.57 -10.40 -4.76
C GLY A 199 -6.18 -10.62 -3.38
N PHE A 200 -5.56 -11.54 -2.63
CA PHE A 200 -5.96 -11.84 -1.26
C PHE A 200 -5.28 -10.89 -0.28
N PHE A 201 -6.08 -10.31 0.60
CA PHE A 201 -5.66 -9.44 1.70
C PHE A 201 -6.27 -9.94 3.00
N ARG A 202 -5.79 -9.44 4.13
CA ARG A 202 -6.25 -9.78 5.48
C ARG A 202 -7.73 -9.41 5.61
N MET A 203 -8.54 -10.32 6.13
CA MET A 203 -9.94 -10.02 6.38
C MET A 203 -10.09 -9.12 7.62
N PRO A 204 -10.80 -7.98 7.53
CA PRO A 204 -11.10 -7.16 8.69
C PRO A 204 -11.89 -7.95 9.74
N ASN A 205 -11.55 -7.78 11.00
CA ASN A 205 -12.29 -8.29 12.15
C ASN A 205 -12.16 -7.31 13.33
N GLU A 206 -12.92 -7.54 14.40
CA GLU A 206 -12.93 -6.63 15.56
C GLU A 206 -11.57 -6.46 16.23
N ASP A 207 -10.74 -7.50 16.22
CA ASP A 207 -9.43 -7.46 16.89
C ASP A 207 -8.35 -6.77 16.06
N ASN A 208 -8.48 -6.76 14.73
CA ASN A 208 -7.40 -6.36 13.83
C ASN A 208 -7.62 -5.00 13.17
N ILE A 209 -8.81 -4.39 13.27
CA ILE A 209 -9.02 -3.04 12.76
C ILE A 209 -8.41 -2.05 13.73
N VAL A 210 -7.27 -1.46 13.33
CA VAL A 210 -6.53 -0.47 14.12
C VAL A 210 -6.84 0.97 13.68
N TRP A 211 -7.49 1.13 12.53
CA TRP A 211 -8.05 2.40 12.06
C TRP A 211 -9.30 2.14 11.23
N PHE A 212 -10.35 2.92 11.46
CA PHE A 212 -11.53 2.94 10.61
C PHE A 212 -12.13 4.34 10.59
N ASP A 213 -12.29 4.89 9.40
CA ASP A 213 -13.05 6.11 9.16
C ASP A 213 -13.95 5.93 7.94
N ALA A 214 -15.25 5.76 8.19
CA ALA A 214 -16.25 5.51 7.16
C ALA A 214 -16.42 6.70 6.18
N ASN A 215 -16.06 7.91 6.61
CA ASN A 215 -16.18 9.11 5.79
C ASN A 215 -14.97 9.29 4.85
N SER A 216 -13.85 8.64 5.17
CA SER A 216 -12.61 8.70 4.38
C SER A 216 -12.63 7.72 3.21
N THR A 217 -13.49 7.98 2.22
CA THR A 217 -13.50 7.29 0.93
C THR A 217 -12.77 8.11 -0.14
N CYS A 218 -12.19 7.44 -1.12
CA CYS A 218 -11.41 8.05 -2.18
C CYS A 218 -12.25 8.27 -3.43
N ASN A 219 -12.25 9.49 -3.95
CA ASN A 219 -12.82 9.76 -5.26
C ASN A 219 -11.93 9.19 -6.38
N LEU A 220 -12.49 8.34 -7.23
CA LEU A 220 -11.73 7.70 -8.31
C LEU A 220 -11.15 8.71 -9.31
N SER A 221 -11.88 9.77 -9.66
CA SER A 221 -11.41 10.79 -10.60
C SER A 221 -10.20 11.53 -10.05
N HIS A 222 -10.24 11.88 -8.77
CA HIS A 222 -9.10 12.49 -8.07
C HIS A 222 -7.89 11.55 -8.06
N LEU A 223 -8.07 10.25 -7.72
CA LEU A 223 -6.97 9.28 -7.76
C LEU A 223 -6.38 9.10 -9.16
N ILE A 224 -7.21 9.15 -10.21
CA ILE A 224 -6.73 9.10 -11.60
C ILE A 224 -5.86 10.32 -11.90
N GLU A 225 -6.31 11.52 -11.55
CA GLU A 225 -5.58 12.77 -11.78
C GLU A 225 -4.27 12.81 -10.99
N TRP A 226 -4.35 12.56 -9.68
CA TRP A 226 -3.19 12.40 -8.80
C TRP A 226 -2.18 11.39 -9.37
N SER A 227 -2.65 10.25 -9.85
CA SER A 227 -1.79 9.22 -10.45
C SER A 227 -1.13 9.70 -11.75
N LYS A 228 -1.74 10.61 -12.52
CA LYS A 228 -1.08 11.21 -13.71
C LYS A 228 0.08 12.07 -13.27
N ASP A 229 -0.10 12.87 -12.23
CA ASP A 229 0.91 13.81 -11.76
C ASP A 229 2.14 13.07 -11.21
N GLN A 230 1.93 11.98 -10.47
CA GLN A 230 3.02 11.09 -10.06
C GLN A 230 3.82 10.58 -11.27
N ASP A 231 3.12 10.26 -12.35
CA ASP A 231 3.70 9.70 -13.56
C ASP A 231 4.40 10.73 -14.47
N ILE A 232 3.92 11.98 -14.50
CA ILE A 232 4.57 13.12 -15.20
C ILE A 232 5.96 13.37 -14.60
N GLY A 233 6.07 13.35 -13.27
CA GLY A 233 7.37 13.43 -12.57
C GLY A 233 8.36 12.31 -12.95
N HIS A 234 7.84 11.15 -13.39
CA HIS A 234 8.61 9.98 -13.81
C HIS A 234 8.65 9.78 -15.35
N ARG A 235 8.16 10.75 -16.15
CA ARG A 235 8.06 10.68 -17.63
C ARG A 235 7.32 9.45 -18.17
N ARG A 236 6.24 9.02 -17.53
CA ARG A 236 5.35 7.97 -18.07
C ARG A 236 3.97 8.58 -18.30
N SER A 237 3.31 8.39 -19.44
CA SER A 237 1.92 8.88 -19.60
C SER A 237 0.93 7.79 -19.16
N LEU A 238 -0.17 8.15 -18.47
CA LEU A 238 -1.24 7.19 -18.11
C LEU A 238 -1.96 6.57 -19.32
N PHE A 239 -1.90 7.26 -20.46
CA PHE A 239 -2.52 6.86 -21.70
C PHE A 239 -1.44 6.68 -22.76
N THR A 240 -0.94 5.45 -22.91
CA THR A 240 -0.15 5.10 -24.09
C THR A 240 -1.10 4.97 -25.27
N VAL A 241 -0.93 5.81 -26.28
CA VAL A 241 -1.56 5.61 -27.60
C VAL A 241 -1.03 4.26 -28.10
N ILE A 242 -1.91 3.26 -28.19
CA ILE A 242 -1.56 1.95 -28.71
C ILE A 242 -1.38 2.12 -30.22
N SER A 243 -0.13 2.08 -30.69
CA SER A 243 0.11 1.82 -32.11
C SER A 243 -0.23 0.34 -32.36
N ASN A 244 -1.12 0.08 -33.31
CA ASN A 244 -1.53 -1.27 -33.71
C ASN A 244 -0.42 -2.05 -34.45
N LYS A 245 0.86 -1.68 -34.30
CA LYS A 245 1.96 -2.48 -34.84
C LYS A 245 2.22 -3.64 -33.89
N GLN A 246 2.10 -4.87 -34.41
CA GLN A 246 2.67 -6.05 -33.75
C GLN A 246 4.18 -5.81 -33.58
N ILE A 247 4.59 -5.41 -32.38
CA ILE A 247 6.01 -5.30 -32.06
C ILE A 247 6.51 -6.74 -31.88
N LYS A 248 7.28 -7.23 -32.86
CA LYS A 248 8.12 -8.42 -32.68
C LYS A 248 9.23 -8.04 -31.69
N THR A 249 9.04 -8.30 -30.40
CA THR A 249 10.08 -8.03 -29.39
C THR A 249 10.92 -9.29 -29.16
N THR A 250 12.10 -9.35 -29.78
CA THR A 250 13.14 -10.34 -29.45
C THR A 250 13.84 -9.94 -28.14
N GLN A 251 13.11 -9.96 -27.02
CA GLN A 251 13.63 -9.53 -25.72
C GLN A 251 14.84 -10.34 -25.27
N ILE A 252 14.98 -11.59 -25.71
CA ILE A 252 16.12 -12.44 -25.36
C ILE A 252 17.46 -11.85 -25.84
N THR A 253 17.42 -11.05 -26.91
CA THR A 253 18.60 -10.35 -27.46
C THR A 253 18.87 -8.99 -26.82
N GLU A 254 17.97 -8.51 -25.95
CA GLU A 254 18.16 -7.22 -25.29
C GLU A 254 19.25 -7.32 -24.22
N GLY A 255 20.10 -6.30 -24.13
CA GLY A 255 21.26 -6.31 -23.24
C GLY A 255 20.94 -6.42 -21.74
N TRP A 256 19.68 -6.23 -21.33
CA TRP A 256 19.28 -6.47 -19.94
C TRP A 256 19.26 -7.97 -19.59
N VAL A 257 18.99 -8.87 -20.55
CA VAL A 257 18.93 -10.32 -20.31
C VAL A 257 20.28 -10.83 -19.85
N GLN A 258 21.35 -10.48 -20.59
CA GLN A 258 22.74 -10.80 -20.23
C GLN A 258 23.11 -10.25 -18.83
N LYS A 259 22.64 -9.04 -18.49
CA LYS A 259 22.89 -8.45 -17.16
C LYS A 259 22.19 -9.23 -16.06
N VAL A 260 20.94 -9.65 -16.26
CA VAL A 260 20.22 -10.48 -15.28
C VAL A 260 20.86 -11.86 -15.16
N LEU A 261 21.26 -12.49 -16.28
CA LEU A 261 21.97 -13.77 -16.29
C LEU A 261 23.30 -13.72 -15.52
N ALA A 262 24.01 -12.59 -15.55
CA ALA A 262 25.22 -12.38 -14.79
C ALA A 262 25.02 -12.18 -13.28
N CYS A 263 23.78 -11.96 -12.81
CA CYS A 263 23.48 -11.72 -11.40
C CYS A 263 23.41 -13.03 -10.60
N THR A 264 24.56 -13.61 -10.25
CA THR A 264 24.65 -14.91 -9.55
C THR A 264 24.26 -14.88 -8.08
N HIS A 265 24.29 -13.70 -7.46
CA HIS A 265 24.04 -13.49 -6.03
C HIS A 265 22.60 -13.12 -5.67
N ILE A 266 21.65 -13.23 -6.60
CA ILE A 266 20.23 -12.94 -6.34
C ILE A 266 19.73 -13.82 -5.20
N ARG A 267 19.10 -13.19 -4.20
CA ARG A 267 18.49 -13.88 -3.05
C ARG A 267 17.00 -13.56 -2.96
N GLY A 268 16.22 -14.55 -2.56
CA GLY A 268 14.81 -14.34 -2.23
C GLY A 268 14.70 -13.82 -0.79
N GLN A 269 14.26 -12.58 -0.62
CA GLN A 269 13.76 -12.05 0.64
C GLN A 269 12.37 -11.44 0.39
N LYS A 270 11.46 -11.58 1.34
CA LYS A 270 10.10 -11.02 1.21
C LYS A 270 10.17 -9.50 0.97
N GLY A 271 9.43 -8.99 0.00
CA GLY A 271 9.42 -7.57 -0.39
C GLY A 271 10.55 -7.13 -1.32
N VAL A 272 11.49 -8.02 -1.67
CA VAL A 272 12.60 -7.76 -2.60
C VAL A 272 12.43 -8.63 -3.83
N PHE A 273 12.74 -8.10 -5.03
CA PHE A 273 12.69 -8.89 -6.26
C PHE A 273 13.69 -10.04 -6.23
N GLY A 274 13.24 -11.23 -5.86
CA GLY A 274 14.13 -12.39 -5.68
C GLY A 274 14.34 -13.23 -6.94
N ARG A 275 14.95 -14.40 -6.73
CA ARG A 275 15.28 -15.40 -7.77
C ARG A 275 14.06 -15.83 -8.58
N ASP A 276 12.93 -16.08 -7.91
CA ASP A 276 11.68 -16.49 -8.58
C ASP A 276 11.20 -15.41 -9.56
N ASN A 277 11.32 -14.14 -9.19
CA ASN A 277 10.97 -13.02 -10.06
C ASN A 277 11.94 -12.93 -11.24
N ALA A 278 13.25 -13.07 -11.01
CA ALA A 278 14.25 -13.05 -12.09
C ALA A 278 14.04 -14.20 -13.09
N VAL A 279 13.83 -15.43 -12.60
CA VAL A 279 13.54 -16.61 -13.42
C VAL A 279 12.25 -16.42 -14.21
N PHE A 280 11.19 -15.89 -13.58
CA PHE A 280 9.94 -15.61 -14.28
C PHE A 280 10.08 -14.51 -15.34
N THR A 281 10.81 -13.43 -15.05
CA THR A 281 11.08 -12.36 -16.01
C THR A 281 11.90 -12.86 -17.21
N LEU A 282 12.91 -13.71 -16.99
CA LEU A 282 13.66 -14.36 -18.07
C LEU A 282 12.78 -15.32 -18.89
N ALA A 283 11.92 -16.11 -18.23
CA ALA A 283 10.96 -17.00 -18.92
C ALA A 283 10.02 -16.22 -19.85
N LEU A 284 9.57 -15.03 -19.42
CA LEU A 284 8.76 -14.13 -20.24
C LEU A 284 9.52 -13.59 -21.47
N ALA A 285 10.81 -13.32 -21.34
CA ALA A 285 11.65 -12.89 -22.46
C ALA A 285 11.89 -14.03 -23.47
N CYS A 286 12.08 -15.26 -22.99
CA CYS A 286 12.12 -16.45 -23.86
C CYS A 286 10.82 -16.61 -24.64
N TYR A 287 9.67 -16.51 -23.95
CA TYR A 287 8.35 -16.61 -24.56
C TYR A 287 8.12 -15.52 -25.62
N SER A 288 8.39 -14.25 -25.31
CA SER A 288 8.19 -13.15 -26.28
C SER A 288 9.09 -13.30 -27.52
N SER A 289 10.23 -13.96 -27.36
CA SER A 289 11.21 -14.22 -28.41
C SER A 289 10.93 -15.50 -29.19
N ARG A 290 9.79 -16.17 -28.92
CA ARG A 290 9.35 -17.42 -29.58
C ARG A 290 10.31 -18.60 -29.41
N MET A 291 11.07 -18.63 -28.32
CA MET A 291 11.78 -19.85 -27.92
C MET A 291 10.78 -20.94 -27.55
N THR A 292 11.14 -22.20 -27.72
CA THR A 292 10.38 -23.35 -27.23
C THR A 292 10.45 -23.45 -25.70
N GLN A 293 9.54 -24.21 -25.08
CA GLN A 293 9.60 -24.45 -23.65
C GLN A 293 10.89 -25.17 -23.22
N ASP A 294 11.42 -26.04 -24.07
CA ASP A 294 12.66 -26.79 -23.81
C ASP A 294 13.89 -25.87 -23.90
N GLU A 295 13.96 -24.99 -24.90
CA GLU A 295 15.04 -23.98 -24.98
C GLU A 295 14.99 -23.01 -23.80
N ALA A 296 13.79 -22.57 -23.40
CA ALA A 296 13.61 -21.73 -22.22
C ALA A 296 14.02 -22.47 -20.93
N TYR A 297 13.70 -23.76 -20.84
CA TYR A 297 14.10 -24.61 -19.72
C TYR A 297 15.63 -24.69 -19.62
N ASN A 298 16.32 -25.00 -20.71
CA ASN A 298 17.78 -25.12 -20.72
C ASN A 298 18.46 -23.82 -20.25
N LEU A 299 18.02 -22.66 -20.77
CA LEU A 299 18.56 -21.36 -20.38
C LEU A 299 18.32 -21.04 -18.90
N LEU A 300 17.11 -21.33 -18.40
CA LEU A 300 16.77 -21.05 -17.01
C LEU A 300 17.42 -22.04 -16.03
N ASP A 301 17.65 -23.28 -16.45
CA ASP A 301 18.37 -24.28 -15.66
C ASP A 301 19.86 -23.93 -15.54
N GLU A 302 20.49 -23.49 -16.64
CA GLU A 302 21.86 -22.97 -16.63
C GLU A 302 21.99 -21.75 -15.72
N PHE A 303 21.09 -20.77 -15.89
CA PHE A 303 21.03 -19.60 -15.02
C PHE A 303 20.84 -20.00 -13.55
N ASN A 304 19.90 -20.90 -13.26
CA ASN A 304 19.63 -21.35 -11.90
C ASN A 304 20.83 -22.07 -11.26
N THR A 305 21.59 -22.81 -12.06
CA THR A 305 22.84 -23.48 -11.63
C THR A 305 23.92 -22.47 -11.26
N SER A 306 23.98 -21.33 -11.96
CA SER A 306 24.92 -20.24 -11.65
C SER A 306 24.58 -19.46 -10.37
N LEU A 307 23.36 -19.59 -9.84
CA LEU A 307 22.94 -18.88 -8.63
C LEU A 307 23.63 -19.45 -7.39
N LYS A 308 24.12 -18.58 -6.51
CA LYS A 308 24.70 -18.96 -5.20
C LYS A 308 23.72 -19.76 -4.33
N SER A 309 22.43 -19.63 -4.59
CA SER A 309 21.40 -20.45 -3.96
C SER A 309 20.34 -20.76 -5.02
N PRO A 310 20.37 -21.97 -5.62
CA PRO A 310 19.45 -22.36 -6.69
C PRO A 310 18.00 -22.55 -6.20
N LEU A 311 17.05 -22.41 -7.12
CA LEU A 311 15.65 -22.81 -6.95
C LEU A 311 15.46 -24.29 -7.24
N LYS A 312 14.37 -24.86 -6.69
CA LYS A 312 13.92 -26.21 -7.05
C LYS A 312 13.46 -26.23 -8.50
N ASN A 313 13.75 -27.33 -9.20
CA ASN A 313 13.34 -27.51 -10.60
C ASN A 313 11.82 -27.32 -10.82
N SER A 314 10.99 -27.76 -9.86
CA SER A 314 9.53 -27.53 -9.88
C SER A 314 9.16 -26.04 -9.99
N SER A 315 9.95 -25.14 -9.41
CA SER A 315 9.73 -23.69 -9.50
C SER A 315 10.07 -23.15 -10.88
N ILE A 316 11.13 -23.64 -11.53
CA ILE A 316 11.50 -23.28 -12.91
C ILE A 316 10.40 -23.70 -13.87
N GLN A 317 9.95 -24.96 -13.78
CA GLN A 317 8.85 -25.45 -14.61
C GLN A 317 7.55 -24.67 -14.39
N LYS A 318 7.26 -24.26 -13.14
CA LYS A 318 6.10 -23.40 -12.83
C LYS A 318 6.23 -22.02 -13.49
N ALA A 319 7.42 -21.43 -13.48
CA ALA A 319 7.69 -20.15 -14.13
C ALA A 319 7.51 -20.24 -15.65
N ILE A 320 8.07 -21.28 -16.29
CA ILE A 320 7.92 -21.53 -17.74
C ILE A 320 6.46 -21.74 -18.09
N ARG A 321 5.76 -22.64 -17.40
CA ARG A 321 4.32 -22.89 -17.64
C ARG A 321 3.49 -21.62 -17.52
N SER A 322 3.82 -20.76 -16.55
CA SER A 322 3.13 -19.47 -16.35
C SER A 322 3.45 -18.48 -17.47
N ALA A 323 4.70 -18.37 -17.90
CA ALA A 323 5.13 -17.47 -18.97
C ALA A 323 4.51 -17.87 -20.32
N PHE A 324 4.54 -19.17 -20.64
CA PHE A 324 4.04 -19.74 -21.88
C PHE A 324 2.52 -19.97 -21.91
N SER A 325 1.81 -19.55 -20.87
CA SER A 325 0.34 -19.65 -20.80
C SER A 325 -0.38 -18.74 -21.82
N GLY A 326 0.34 -17.86 -22.51
CA GLY A 326 -0.23 -16.83 -23.40
C GLY A 326 -0.85 -15.63 -22.67
N LYS A 327 -0.81 -15.61 -21.33
CA LYS A 327 -1.33 -14.52 -20.49
C LYS A 327 -0.48 -13.24 -20.59
N TYR A 328 0.81 -13.38 -20.88
CA TYR A 328 1.78 -12.29 -20.86
C TYR A 328 2.33 -12.07 -22.27
N LYS A 329 2.59 -10.81 -22.66
CA LYS A 329 3.16 -10.50 -23.99
C LYS A 329 4.70 -10.51 -24.00
N GLY A 330 5.32 -10.42 -22.83
CA GLY A 330 6.77 -10.39 -22.63
C GLY A 330 7.14 -9.87 -21.24
N ALA A 331 8.44 -9.78 -20.98
CA ALA A 331 9.01 -9.23 -19.76
C ALA A 331 8.67 -7.74 -19.62
N ASN A 332 8.23 -7.34 -18.43
CA ASN A 332 7.86 -5.97 -18.13
C ASN A 332 9.10 -5.11 -17.80
N LYS A 333 9.19 -3.92 -18.39
CA LYS A 333 10.35 -3.01 -18.26
C LYS A 333 10.60 -2.55 -16.81
N GLU A 334 9.54 -2.30 -16.05
CA GLU A 334 9.63 -1.93 -14.64
C GLU A 334 10.25 -3.07 -13.81
N TYR A 335 9.78 -4.29 -14.01
CA TYR A 335 10.32 -5.49 -13.34
C TYR A 335 11.80 -5.72 -13.70
N ILE A 336 12.15 -5.58 -14.97
CA ILE A 336 13.54 -5.64 -15.45
C ILE A 336 14.41 -4.61 -14.72
N ASN A 337 13.97 -3.35 -14.69
CA ASN A 337 14.72 -2.27 -14.06
C ASN A 337 14.90 -2.50 -12.56
N GLN A 338 13.86 -2.98 -11.85
CA GLN A 338 13.96 -3.27 -10.42
C GLN A 338 14.93 -4.42 -10.11
N ILE A 339 14.91 -5.50 -10.90
CA ILE A 339 15.88 -6.59 -10.76
C ILE A 339 17.30 -6.07 -10.95
N LEU A 340 17.53 -5.26 -12.00
CA LEU A 340 18.84 -4.69 -12.28
C LEU A 340 19.28 -3.68 -11.20
N GLU A 341 18.39 -2.84 -10.70
CA GLU A 341 18.70 -1.86 -9.66
C GLU A 341 19.11 -2.54 -8.35
N ILE A 342 18.45 -3.65 -8.00
CA ILE A 342 18.73 -4.39 -6.76
C ILE A 342 19.99 -5.25 -6.88
N TRP A 343 20.19 -5.92 -8.03
CA TRP A 343 21.17 -7.01 -8.14
C TRP A 343 22.30 -6.77 -9.14
N SER A 344 22.29 -5.70 -9.92
CA SER A 344 23.44 -5.40 -10.78
C SER A 344 24.42 -4.48 -10.05
N ASP A 345 25.68 -4.90 -9.93
CA ASP A 345 26.77 -4.14 -9.29
C ASP A 345 27.16 -2.85 -10.03
N ARG A 346 26.41 -2.45 -11.07
CA ARG A 346 26.66 -1.25 -11.86
C ARG A 346 25.45 -0.34 -11.80
N LYS A 347 25.61 0.84 -11.18
CA LYS A 347 24.73 1.99 -11.38
C LYS A 347 24.35 2.08 -12.85
N VAL A 348 23.10 1.75 -13.17
CA VAL A 348 22.59 1.83 -14.53
C VAL A 348 22.36 3.30 -14.85
N THR A 349 23.39 3.99 -15.32
CA THR A 349 23.21 5.23 -16.07
C THR A 349 22.63 4.82 -17.42
N PHE A 350 21.31 5.00 -17.59
CA PHE A 350 20.78 5.19 -18.93
C PHE A 350 21.46 6.44 -19.48
N SER A 351 22.20 6.28 -20.58
CA SER A 351 22.93 7.34 -21.25
C SER A 351 21.95 8.37 -21.81
N THR A 352 21.57 9.33 -20.98
CA THR A 352 21.16 10.65 -21.42
C THR A 352 22.11 11.63 -20.74
N LEU A 353 22.93 12.25 -21.59
CA LEU A 353 23.80 13.39 -21.34
C LEU A 353 25.20 13.07 -20.77
N VAL A 354 26.18 13.40 -21.63
CA VAL A 354 27.62 13.67 -21.44
C VAL A 354 28.13 13.66 -19.99
N PRO A 355 29.24 12.96 -19.69
CA PRO A 355 29.89 13.09 -18.39
C PRO A 355 30.59 14.46 -18.33
N SER A 356 29.98 15.43 -17.65
CA SER A 356 30.73 16.59 -17.19
C SER A 356 31.56 16.15 -15.99
N GLN A 357 32.85 16.39 -16.10
CA GLN A 357 33.86 16.06 -15.12
C GLN A 357 33.77 17.05 -13.94
N TYR A 358 32.73 16.91 -13.12
CA TYR A 358 32.65 17.61 -11.84
C TYR A 358 33.23 16.72 -10.74
N TRP A 359 34.20 17.26 -10.02
CA TRP A 359 34.71 16.71 -8.78
C TRP A 359 33.57 16.65 -7.75
N TYR A 360 32.95 15.48 -7.57
CA TYR A 360 31.95 15.28 -6.54
C TYR A 360 32.65 15.03 -5.21
N LYS A 361 32.64 16.03 -4.32
CA LYS A 361 33.10 15.85 -2.94
C LYS A 361 32.10 14.97 -2.20
N HIS A 362 32.44 13.70 -1.98
CA HIS A 362 31.61 12.78 -1.21
C HIS A 362 31.23 13.40 0.15
N LYS A 363 29.93 13.37 0.48
CA LYS A 363 29.42 13.84 1.78
C LYS A 363 30.10 13.03 2.88
N LYS A 364 30.90 13.68 3.74
CA LYS A 364 31.53 13.05 4.93
C LYS A 364 30.45 12.35 5.77
N ALA A 365 30.72 11.19 6.37
CA ALA A 365 29.75 10.57 7.28
C ALA A 365 29.55 11.44 8.53
N ARG A 366 28.38 11.37 9.18
CA ARG A 366 28.05 12.23 10.34
C ARG A 366 29.09 12.17 11.45
N LYS A 367 29.63 10.97 11.71
CA LYS A 367 30.70 10.70 12.68
C LYS A 367 32.04 11.38 12.36
N ASP A 368 32.30 11.69 11.09
CA ASP A 368 33.56 12.30 10.63
C ASP A 368 33.43 13.84 10.49
N ARG A 369 32.29 14.40 10.91
CA ARG A 369 32.01 15.85 10.87
C ARG A 369 32.10 16.45 12.27
N VAL A 370 32.68 17.64 12.36
CA VAL A 370 32.77 18.43 13.60
C VAL A 370 31.39 18.94 14.05
N ARG A 371 30.47 19.18 13.11
CA ARG A 371 29.10 19.62 13.40
C ARG A 371 28.10 18.82 12.55
N SER A 372 27.05 18.33 13.19
CA SER A 372 25.90 17.75 12.47
C SER A 372 25.03 18.86 11.86
N HIS A 373 24.32 18.54 10.78
CA HIS A 373 23.43 19.51 10.16
C HIS A 373 22.17 19.73 10.99
N TRP A 374 21.56 20.89 10.82
CA TRP A 374 20.36 21.28 11.56
C TRP A 374 19.19 20.29 11.39
N TYR A 375 18.92 19.83 10.16
CA TYR A 375 17.85 18.88 9.87
C TYR A 375 18.09 17.49 10.48
N GLU A 376 19.35 17.10 10.69
CA GLU A 376 19.70 15.84 11.35
C GLU A 376 19.28 15.89 12.83
N TRP A 377 19.54 17.02 13.51
CA TRP A 377 19.08 17.23 14.88
C TRP A 377 17.56 17.40 15.00
N GLU A 378 16.91 18.04 14.02
CA GLU A 378 15.44 18.11 13.97
C GLU A 378 14.84 16.70 13.91
N GLN A 379 15.41 15.82 13.07
CA GLN A 379 14.97 14.45 12.94
C GLN A 379 15.22 13.64 14.22
N ASP A 380 16.40 13.76 14.84
CA ASP A 380 16.70 13.04 16.09
C ASP A 380 15.70 13.40 17.21
N ILE A 381 15.26 14.67 17.29
CA ILE A 381 14.25 15.10 18.26
C ILE A 381 12.88 14.49 17.91
N ILE A 382 12.48 14.52 16.64
CA ILE A 382 11.21 13.93 16.20
C ILE A 382 11.17 12.43 16.50
N ASP A 383 12.23 11.70 16.15
CA ASP A 383 12.35 10.26 16.40
C ASP A 383 12.28 9.96 17.90
N PHE A 384 12.96 10.75 18.73
CA PHE A 384 12.89 10.62 20.18
C PHE A 384 11.48 10.85 20.73
N LEU A 385 10.76 11.86 20.22
CA LEU A 385 9.39 12.16 20.65
C LEU A 385 8.40 11.05 20.23
N ASN A 386 8.55 10.49 19.03
CA ASN A 386 7.67 9.46 18.50
C ASN A 386 7.78 8.13 19.26
N VAL A 387 8.92 7.85 19.90
CA VAL A 387 9.11 6.65 20.74
C VAL A 387 8.40 6.77 22.10
N GLN A 388 8.06 7.99 22.54
CA GLN A 388 7.46 8.20 23.86
C GLN A 388 5.99 7.79 23.88
N LYS A 389 5.67 6.80 24.72
CA LYS A 389 4.28 6.33 24.90
C LYS A 389 3.49 7.18 25.90
N ASN A 390 4.17 7.82 26.84
CA ASN A 390 3.55 8.67 27.85
C ASN A 390 3.37 10.07 27.28
N THR A 391 2.26 10.26 26.56
CA THR A 391 1.86 11.57 26.06
C THR A 391 0.69 12.09 26.88
N GLU A 392 0.76 13.35 27.29
CA GLU A 392 -0.35 14.06 27.90
C GLU A 392 -0.91 15.04 26.88
N LYS A 393 -2.14 14.78 26.41
CA LYS A 393 -2.80 15.58 25.36
C LYS A 393 -1.93 15.79 24.11
N GLY A 394 -1.15 14.77 23.73
CA GLY A 394 -0.28 14.79 22.55
C GLY A 394 1.05 15.51 22.79
N PHE A 395 1.36 15.95 24.01
CA PHE A 395 2.66 16.52 24.38
C PHE A 395 3.46 15.56 25.25
N VAL A 396 4.77 15.66 25.14
CA VAL A 396 5.70 15.02 26.07
C VAL A 396 6.49 16.10 26.79
N TYR A 397 6.43 16.10 28.13
CA TYR A 397 7.03 17.12 28.96
C TYR A 397 8.40 16.71 29.47
N PHE A 398 9.37 17.61 29.27
CA PHE A 398 10.74 17.45 29.77
C PHE A 398 11.28 18.78 30.27
N THR A 399 12.36 18.70 31.05
CA THR A 399 13.28 19.83 31.22
C THR A 399 14.21 19.91 30.02
N GLN A 400 14.68 21.11 29.66
CA GLN A 400 15.67 21.26 28.58
C GLN A 400 16.97 20.50 28.86
N LYS A 401 17.30 20.31 30.15
CA LYS A 401 18.49 19.58 30.58
C LYS A 401 18.38 18.10 30.20
N GLU A 402 17.25 17.48 30.49
CA GLU A 402 16.97 16.08 30.14
C GLU A 402 17.08 15.83 28.63
N ILE A 403 16.49 16.72 27.80
CA ILE A 403 16.58 16.59 26.34
C ILE A 403 18.03 16.67 25.87
N CYS A 404 18.81 17.61 26.42
CA CYS A 404 20.23 17.75 26.07
C CYS A 404 21.05 16.51 26.45
N GLU A 405 20.76 15.90 27.60
CA GLU A 405 21.45 14.71 28.10
C GLU A 405 21.11 13.46 27.28
N VAL A 406 19.82 13.24 26.99
CA VAL A 406 19.35 12.06 26.26
C VAL A 406 19.81 12.08 24.79
N LEU A 407 19.63 13.22 24.10
CA LEU A 407 20.00 13.35 22.68
C LEU A 407 21.48 13.70 22.48
N ARG A 408 22.21 13.98 23.57
CA ARG A 408 23.59 14.50 23.55
C ARG A 408 23.75 15.73 22.64
N ILE A 409 22.70 16.55 22.61
CA ILE A 409 22.65 17.78 21.81
C ILE A 409 23.08 18.96 22.68
N PRO A 410 23.99 19.83 22.22
CA PRO A 410 24.31 21.06 22.94
C PRO A 410 23.08 21.96 23.08
N ARG A 411 22.92 22.58 24.25
CA ARG A 411 21.73 23.42 24.56
C ARG A 411 21.52 24.56 23.56
N SER A 412 22.60 25.19 23.09
CA SER A 412 22.54 26.24 22.06
C SER A 412 22.03 25.72 20.72
N THR A 413 22.42 24.49 20.35
CA THR A 413 21.92 23.81 19.14
C THR A 413 20.46 23.44 19.29
N LEU A 414 20.05 22.87 20.43
CA LEU A 414 18.64 22.55 20.71
C LEU A 414 17.74 23.77 20.56
N ASN A 415 18.09 24.89 21.20
CA ASN A 415 17.32 26.13 21.11
C ASN A 415 17.22 26.65 19.66
N ASN A 416 18.28 26.52 18.86
CA ASN A 416 18.29 26.92 17.46
C ASN A 416 17.39 25.99 16.62
N VAL A 417 17.40 24.68 16.91
CA VAL A 417 16.52 23.71 16.26
C VAL A 417 15.05 24.00 16.57
N LEU A 418 14.70 24.13 17.85
CA LEU A 418 13.34 24.42 18.29
C LEU A 418 12.80 25.75 17.75
N LYS A 419 13.64 26.79 17.64
CA LYS A 419 13.23 28.09 17.08
C LYS A 419 12.99 28.04 15.57
N LYS A 420 13.73 27.21 14.83
CA LYS A 420 13.64 27.13 13.36
C LYS A 420 12.67 26.06 12.86
N SER A 421 12.39 25.05 13.67
CA SER A 421 11.57 23.92 13.26
C SER A 421 10.14 24.37 12.99
N LYS A 422 9.58 23.90 11.88
CA LYS A 422 8.14 23.98 11.61
C LYS A 422 7.41 22.68 11.94
N LYS A 423 8.14 21.66 12.41
CA LYS A 423 7.63 20.30 12.66
C LYS A 423 7.49 20.00 14.16
N ILE A 424 8.22 20.72 15.01
CA ILE A 424 8.21 20.59 16.46
C ILE A 424 7.41 21.74 17.05
N TYR A 425 6.45 21.40 17.90
CA TYR A 425 5.54 22.33 18.58
C TYR A 425 5.90 22.42 20.05
N LEU A 426 5.79 23.61 20.63
CA LEU A 426 6.21 23.89 22.01
C LEU A 426 5.01 24.35 22.85
N HIS A 427 4.85 23.73 24.01
CA HIS A 427 3.94 24.17 25.06
C HIS A 427 4.73 24.30 26.38
N VAL A 428 4.67 25.46 27.04
CA VAL A 428 5.51 25.74 28.22
C VAL A 428 4.64 25.91 29.44
N ILE A 429 4.95 25.18 30.51
CA ILE A 429 4.25 25.25 31.80
C ILE A 429 5.22 25.77 32.87
N GLY A 430 4.75 26.73 33.69
CA GLY A 430 5.51 27.29 34.81
C GLY A 430 6.53 28.37 34.45
N LYS A 431 7.29 28.83 35.45
CA LYS A 431 8.34 29.86 35.33
C LYS A 431 9.60 29.46 36.12
N GLY A 432 10.75 30.01 35.74
CA GLY A 432 12.01 29.83 36.49
C GLY A 432 12.55 28.40 36.47
N SER A 433 13.07 27.93 37.60
CA SER A 433 13.70 26.60 37.77
C SER A 433 12.72 25.42 37.67
N GLN A 434 11.42 25.67 37.83
CA GLN A 434 10.35 24.67 37.72
C GLN A 434 9.70 24.64 36.31
N ARG A 435 10.33 25.31 35.32
CA ARG A 435 9.79 25.38 33.95
C ARG A 435 9.88 24.02 33.27
N GLN A 436 8.73 23.50 32.83
CA GLN A 436 8.65 22.34 31.96
C GLN A 436 8.36 22.76 30.51
N THR A 437 9.00 22.06 29.57
CA THR A 437 8.80 22.28 28.14
C THR A 437 8.15 21.02 27.56
N GLY A 438 6.86 21.14 27.25
CA GLY A 438 6.12 20.19 26.44
C GLY A 438 6.53 20.33 24.99
N LEU A 439 6.99 19.22 24.41
CA LEU A 439 7.27 19.11 22.98
C LEU A 439 6.26 18.18 22.33
N SER A 440 5.89 18.50 21.10
CA SER A 440 4.99 17.68 20.29
C SER A 440 5.35 17.74 18.81
N THR A 441 4.80 16.80 18.05
CA THR A 441 4.84 16.74 16.59
C THR A 441 3.42 16.66 16.07
N LEU A 442 3.21 16.92 14.78
CA LEU A 442 1.88 16.80 14.18
C LEU A 442 1.30 15.39 14.38
N LEU A 443 2.15 14.37 14.30
CA LEU A 443 1.80 12.97 14.58
C LEU A 443 1.27 12.77 16.01
N LEU A 444 1.95 13.27 17.02
CA LEU A 444 1.53 13.09 18.41
C LEU A 444 0.21 13.79 18.69
N LEU A 445 0.02 15.00 18.16
CA LEU A 445 -1.24 15.72 18.29
C LEU A 445 -2.38 15.03 17.54
N PHE A 446 -2.10 14.55 16.33
CA PHE A 446 -3.05 13.84 15.48
C PHE A 446 -3.50 12.53 16.14
N ASN A 447 -2.56 11.72 16.62
CA ASN A 447 -2.86 10.48 17.37
C ASN A 447 -3.74 10.72 18.59
N ASN A 448 -3.63 11.88 19.24
CA ASN A 448 -4.47 12.22 20.39
C ASN A 448 -5.86 12.75 19.97
N ALA A 449 -5.95 13.41 18.81
CA ALA A 449 -7.22 13.88 18.25
C ALA A 449 -8.07 12.71 17.72
N ILE A 450 -7.41 11.73 17.12
CA ILE A 450 -8.03 10.54 16.56
C ILE A 450 -8.67 9.70 17.67
N GLY A 451 -9.90 9.24 17.43
CA GLY A 451 -10.63 8.38 18.36
C GLY A 451 -11.45 9.13 19.42
N ARG A 452 -11.35 10.46 19.47
CA ARG A 452 -12.25 11.32 20.25
C ARG A 452 -13.61 11.47 19.55
N THR A 453 -14.66 11.74 20.32
CA THR A 453 -15.97 12.15 19.77
C THR A 453 -15.87 13.53 19.11
N THR A 454 -16.83 13.93 18.27
CA THR A 454 -16.81 15.24 17.60
C THR A 454 -16.65 16.40 18.60
N GLU A 455 -17.47 16.44 19.66
CA GLU A 455 -17.37 17.47 20.72
C GLU A 455 -15.99 17.46 21.41
N GLN A 456 -15.45 16.27 21.73
CA GLN A 456 -14.12 16.16 22.34
C GLN A 456 -12.99 16.55 21.39
N LYS A 457 -13.17 16.36 20.07
CA LYS A 457 -12.23 16.78 19.04
C LYS A 457 -12.23 18.30 18.93
N GLU A 458 -13.40 18.94 18.87
CA GLU A 458 -13.52 20.40 18.84
C GLU A 458 -12.86 21.04 20.06
N LEU A 459 -13.22 20.59 21.27
CA LEU A 459 -12.59 21.07 22.51
C LEU A 459 -11.07 20.84 22.51
N TYR A 460 -10.61 19.73 21.95
CA TYR A 460 -9.18 19.45 21.82
C TYR A 460 -8.51 20.37 20.80
N LEU A 461 -9.13 20.64 19.66
CA LEU A 461 -8.61 21.54 18.64
C LEU A 461 -8.59 22.99 19.12
N GLU A 462 -9.60 23.43 19.86
CA GLU A 462 -9.60 24.72 20.56
C GLU A 462 -8.46 24.81 21.58
N PHE A 463 -8.24 23.74 22.36
CA PHE A 463 -7.11 23.66 23.27
C PHE A 463 -5.79 23.80 22.50
N ILE A 464 -5.56 23.03 21.44
CA ILE A 464 -4.33 23.13 20.62
C ILE A 464 -4.20 24.53 20.00
N GLN A 465 -5.29 25.13 19.51
CA GLN A 465 -5.29 26.47 18.94
C GLN A 465 -4.82 27.51 19.96
N SER A 466 -5.21 27.37 21.24
CA SER A 466 -4.81 28.28 22.32
C SER A 466 -3.32 28.22 22.66
N ILE A 467 -2.68 27.06 22.50
CA ILE A 467 -1.29 26.84 22.91
C ILE A 467 -0.30 26.85 21.74
N VAL A 468 -0.72 26.32 20.58
CA VAL A 468 0.08 26.22 19.37
C VAL A 468 -0.82 26.40 18.11
N PRO A 469 -1.19 27.65 17.76
CA PRO A 469 -2.10 27.96 16.66
C PRO A 469 -1.76 27.27 15.33
N GLY A 470 -0.49 27.37 14.88
CA GLY A 470 -0.05 26.77 13.61
C GLY A 470 0.05 25.23 13.61
N ALA A 471 -0.18 24.59 14.75
CA ALA A 471 -0.39 23.14 14.83
C ALA A 471 -1.88 22.81 14.65
N ALA A 472 -2.76 23.57 15.28
CA ALA A 472 -4.20 23.41 15.15
C ALA A 472 -4.66 23.67 13.72
N GLU A 473 -4.21 24.73 13.04
CA GLU A 473 -4.53 24.97 11.62
C GLU A 473 -4.19 23.75 10.75
N ARG A 474 -3.00 23.18 10.95
CA ARG A 474 -2.58 21.98 10.23
C ARG A 474 -3.39 20.74 10.59
N LEU A 475 -3.80 20.59 11.85
CA LEU A 475 -4.69 19.49 12.25
C LEU A 475 -6.09 19.67 11.65
N TYR A 476 -6.61 20.89 11.59
CA TYR A 476 -7.90 21.21 10.96
C TYR A 476 -7.93 20.83 9.48
N ASP A 477 -6.82 21.01 8.77
CA ASP A 477 -6.71 20.62 7.36
C ASP A 477 -6.60 19.10 7.17
N LEU A 478 -6.14 18.39 8.20
CA LEU A 478 -5.91 16.94 8.14
C LEU A 478 -7.10 16.12 8.66
N LEU A 479 -7.88 16.66 9.59
CA LEU A 479 -9.02 15.95 10.15
C LEU A 479 -10.23 16.08 9.22
N PRO A 480 -11.04 15.02 9.08
CA PRO A 480 -12.25 15.10 8.27
C PRO A 480 -13.20 16.11 8.90
N ARG A 481 -13.70 17.05 8.08
CA ARG A 481 -14.77 17.97 8.49
C ARG A 481 -16.09 17.23 8.38
N ASP A 482 -16.91 17.27 9.44
CA ASP A 482 -18.28 16.81 9.34
C ASP A 482 -19.02 17.75 8.37
N ASN A 483 -19.51 17.21 7.26
CA ASN A 483 -20.28 17.96 6.25
C ASN A 483 -21.69 18.37 6.75
N SER A 484 -21.91 18.47 8.05
CA SER A 484 -23.17 18.95 8.64
C SER A 484 -23.35 20.47 8.53
N ASP A 485 -22.31 21.22 8.16
CA ASP A 485 -22.34 22.68 8.14
C ASP A 485 -22.64 23.30 6.76
N SER A 486 -23.27 22.55 5.84
CA SER A 486 -24.01 23.17 4.74
C SER A 486 -25.42 23.58 5.22
N ILE A 487 -25.50 24.37 6.29
CA ILE A 487 -26.71 25.10 6.68
C ILE A 487 -26.57 26.52 6.16
N THR A 488 -27.24 26.76 5.03
CA THR A 488 -27.83 28.04 4.61
C THR A 488 -27.18 29.30 5.19
N LEU A 489 -26.21 29.86 4.46
CA LEU A 489 -26.07 31.31 4.43
C LEU A 489 -27.35 31.87 3.81
N ASN A 490 -28.26 32.32 4.67
CA ASN A 490 -29.39 33.16 4.33
C ASN A 490 -28.89 34.32 3.48
N THR A 491 -29.27 34.32 2.20
CA THR A 491 -29.31 35.53 1.38
C THR A 491 -30.53 36.32 1.82
N GLY A 492 -30.29 37.34 2.64
CA GLY A 492 -31.09 38.57 2.59
C GLY A 492 -30.69 39.39 1.38
#